data_AF-A0A512PCZ6-F1
#
_entry.id   AF-A0A512PCZ6-F1
#
_cell.length_a   1.000
_cell.length_b   1.000
_cell.length_c   1.000
_cell.angle_alpha   90.00
_cell.angle_beta   90.00
_cell.angle_gamma   90.00
#
_symmetry.space_group_name_H-M   'P 1'
#
loop_
_entity.id
_entity.type
_entity.pdbx_description
1 polymer ?
#
loop_
_entity_poly.entity_id
_entity_poly.type
_entity_poly.pdbx_seq_one_letter_code
_entity_poly.pdbx_strand_id
1 'polypeptide(L)'
;MLLTPNHGRYDGKLIRRRYEGSSVEIGAEGITWTPPSYRAYNHGRFSVTIGDLPGRAHAVTKIRTAFPSRSSAGEINRYVVTDTTGAILGSFPSGEGVTGSSLPEHVAGWYPMPAVRKAVEDAGLRWDDRDFTGDDKALDTAFPGAVPHLRTLHRAAWVQSLIYLVGGVVFVGMAVGWAADGGWGRFVFPVIVGLLGVEFLVVGTLAAPPVMRTVRQRHLARVAALRSSSSAAGRAD
;
A
#
# COMPACT_ATOMS: atom_id res chain seq x y z
N MET A 1 -0.59 -21.96 -18.89
CA MET A 1 0.26 -22.18 -17.71
C MET A 1 -0.55 -21.99 -16.45
N LEU A 2 -0.58 -23.00 -15.58
CA LEU A 2 -1.24 -22.93 -14.28
C LEU A 2 -0.22 -22.47 -13.21
N LEU A 3 -0.54 -21.40 -12.51
CA LEU A 3 0.20 -20.83 -11.40
C LEU A 3 -0.59 -21.09 -10.11
N THR A 4 0.08 -21.68 -9.13
CA THR A 4 -0.46 -21.87 -7.78
C THR A 4 0.23 -20.91 -6.81
N PRO A 5 -0.46 -20.52 -5.71
CA PRO A 5 0.11 -19.67 -4.70
C PRO A 5 1.43 -20.22 -4.15
N ASN A 6 2.49 -19.42 -4.16
CA ASN A 6 3.66 -19.63 -3.32
C ASN A 6 3.24 -19.57 -1.84
N HIS A 7 3.67 -20.54 -1.05
CA HIS A 7 3.33 -20.61 0.38
C HIS A 7 4.39 -19.99 1.31
N GLY A 8 5.54 -19.55 0.79
CA GLY A 8 6.53 -18.74 1.53
C GLY A 8 7.05 -19.37 2.85
N ARG A 9 7.77 -18.54 3.64
CA ARG A 9 8.54 -18.91 4.85
C ARG A 9 7.73 -18.95 6.16
N TYR A 10 6.44 -18.63 6.11
CA TYR A 10 5.56 -18.55 7.28
C TYR A 10 4.81 -19.87 7.48
N ASP A 11 4.28 -20.13 8.69
CA ASP A 11 3.65 -21.41 9.07
C ASP A 11 2.70 -21.90 7.96
N GLY A 12 3.22 -22.85 7.18
CA GLY A 12 2.62 -23.33 5.96
C GLY A 12 1.30 -24.05 6.20
N LYS A 13 0.90 -24.31 7.44
CA LYS A 13 -0.41 -24.89 7.74
C LYS A 13 -1.52 -23.84 7.81
N LEU A 14 -1.27 -22.69 8.41
CA LEU A 14 -2.31 -21.68 8.67
C LEU A 14 -2.60 -20.82 7.43
N ILE A 15 -1.56 -20.47 6.67
CA ILE A 15 -1.70 -19.76 5.39
C ILE A 15 -2.28 -20.69 4.33
N ARG A 16 -1.77 -21.93 4.20
CA ARG A 16 -2.27 -22.88 3.19
C ARG A 16 -3.76 -23.16 3.31
N ARG A 17 -4.30 -23.33 4.53
CA ARG A 17 -5.75 -23.55 4.74
C ARG A 17 -6.62 -22.34 4.37
N ARG A 18 -6.14 -21.12 4.57
CA ARG A 18 -6.90 -19.90 4.23
C ARG A 18 -6.96 -19.66 2.73
N TYR A 19 -6.09 -20.30 1.95
CA TYR A 19 -5.90 -19.99 0.54
C TYR A 19 -5.93 -21.21 -0.38
N GLU A 20 -6.41 -22.32 0.16
CA GLU A 20 -6.68 -23.55 -0.59
C GLU A 20 -7.71 -23.29 -1.70
N GLY A 21 -7.41 -23.79 -2.90
CA GLY A 21 -8.23 -23.61 -4.10
C GLY A 21 -7.94 -22.35 -4.93
N SER A 22 -7.06 -21.44 -4.47
CA SER A 22 -6.67 -20.29 -5.29
C SER A 22 -5.73 -20.72 -6.43
N SER A 23 -5.98 -20.25 -7.64
CA SER A 23 -5.13 -20.54 -8.81
C SER A 23 -5.26 -19.44 -9.87
N VAL A 24 -4.20 -19.24 -10.63
CA VAL A 24 -4.21 -18.40 -11.84
C VAL A 24 -3.82 -19.27 -13.00
N GLU A 25 -4.65 -19.34 -14.03
CA GLU A 25 -4.32 -19.96 -15.30
C GLU A 25 -4.17 -18.87 -16.35
N ILE A 26 -3.03 -18.84 -17.03
CA ILE A 26 -2.74 -17.96 -18.16
C ILE A 26 -2.30 -18.85 -19.30
N GLY A 27 -3.17 -19.08 -20.28
CA GLY A 27 -2.91 -19.91 -21.46
C GLY A 27 -3.10 -19.10 -22.74
N ALA A 28 -2.96 -19.76 -23.91
CA ALA A 28 -3.14 -19.09 -25.20
C ALA A 28 -4.58 -18.59 -25.45
N GLU A 29 -5.58 -19.25 -24.86
CA GLU A 29 -7.00 -18.94 -25.09
C GLU A 29 -7.59 -17.97 -24.06
N GLY A 30 -6.98 -17.84 -22.88
CA GLY A 30 -7.61 -17.12 -21.78
C GLY A 30 -6.77 -16.97 -20.52
N ILE A 31 -7.26 -16.09 -19.65
CA ILE A 31 -6.83 -15.93 -18.27
C ILE A 31 -7.99 -16.27 -17.35
N THR A 32 -7.76 -17.18 -16.41
CA THR A 32 -8.72 -17.52 -15.36
C THR A 32 -8.08 -17.35 -14.01
N TRP A 33 -8.72 -16.59 -13.12
CA TRP A 33 -8.33 -16.53 -11.72
C TRP A 33 -9.43 -17.11 -10.85
N THR A 34 -9.04 -18.09 -10.04
CA THR A 34 -9.87 -18.68 -9.00
C THR A 34 -9.41 -18.12 -7.65
N PRO A 35 -10.30 -17.43 -6.91
CA PRO A 35 -9.98 -16.91 -5.60
C PRO A 35 -9.88 -18.06 -4.57
N PRO A 36 -9.29 -17.80 -3.40
CA PRO A 36 -9.27 -18.76 -2.31
C PRO A 36 -10.68 -19.10 -1.80
N SER A 37 -10.87 -20.35 -1.35
CA SER A 37 -12.16 -20.86 -0.84
C SER A 37 -12.59 -20.28 0.51
N TYR A 38 -11.69 -19.59 1.23
CA TYR A 38 -11.99 -19.03 2.54
C TYR A 38 -12.86 -17.79 2.46
N ARG A 39 -14.04 -17.83 3.10
CA ARG A 39 -15.09 -16.79 3.05
C ARG A 39 -14.61 -15.35 3.27
N ALA A 40 -13.60 -15.12 4.11
CA ALA A 40 -13.11 -13.76 4.37
C ALA A 40 -12.34 -13.13 3.20
N TYR A 41 -11.98 -13.92 2.19
CA TYR A 41 -11.25 -13.52 0.98
C TYR A 41 -12.04 -13.85 -0.29
N ASN A 42 -13.39 -13.82 -0.21
CA ASN A 42 -14.27 -13.96 -1.37
C ASN A 42 -14.08 -12.78 -2.34
N HIS A 43 -13.00 -12.84 -3.11
CA HIS A 43 -12.82 -12.00 -4.27
C HIS A 43 -13.64 -12.56 -5.43
N GLY A 44 -14.00 -11.72 -6.41
CA GLY A 44 -14.69 -12.19 -7.60
C GLY A 44 -13.80 -13.09 -8.44
N ARG A 45 -14.23 -14.33 -8.70
CA ARG A 45 -13.65 -15.17 -9.75
C ARG A 45 -13.83 -14.46 -11.10
N PHE A 46 -12.83 -14.56 -11.98
CA PHE A 46 -13.01 -14.16 -13.36
C PHE A 46 -12.36 -15.16 -14.33
N SER A 47 -12.90 -15.21 -15.54
CA SER A 47 -12.35 -15.96 -16.66
C SER A 47 -12.60 -15.14 -17.91
N VAL A 48 -11.54 -14.82 -18.64
CA VAL A 48 -11.55 -13.91 -19.79
C VAL A 48 -10.77 -14.53 -20.92
N THR A 49 -11.25 -14.38 -22.14
CA THR A 49 -10.55 -14.86 -23.34
C THR A 49 -9.49 -13.85 -23.77
N ILE A 50 -8.41 -14.33 -24.37
CA ILE A 50 -7.35 -13.47 -24.91
C ILE A 50 -7.71 -13.01 -26.32
N GLY A 51 -7.33 -11.78 -26.66
CA GLY A 51 -7.42 -11.25 -28.02
C GLY A 51 -7.41 -9.73 -28.09
N ASP A 52 -7.44 -9.22 -29.32
CA ASP A 52 -7.28 -7.78 -29.61
C ASP A 52 -8.60 -7.02 -29.78
N LEU A 53 -9.69 -7.57 -29.26
CA LEU A 53 -11.01 -6.94 -29.31
C LEU A 53 -11.43 -6.43 -27.92
N PRO A 54 -12.27 -5.39 -27.83
CA PRO A 54 -12.86 -4.96 -26.57
C PRO A 54 -13.52 -6.13 -25.82
N GLY A 55 -13.34 -6.16 -24.50
CA GLY A 55 -13.83 -7.25 -23.64
C GLY A 55 -12.96 -8.52 -23.63
N ARG A 56 -11.85 -8.56 -24.38
CA ARG A 56 -10.85 -9.65 -24.35
C ARG A 56 -9.55 -9.17 -23.72
N ALA A 57 -8.88 -10.05 -22.99
CA ALA A 57 -7.61 -9.74 -22.37
C ALA A 57 -6.55 -9.46 -23.44
N HIS A 58 -5.96 -8.28 -23.35
CA HIS A 58 -4.90 -7.82 -24.24
C HIS A 58 -3.61 -7.50 -23.46
N ALA A 59 -3.75 -6.97 -22.25
CA ALA A 59 -2.61 -6.62 -21.40
C ALA A 59 -2.81 -7.04 -19.94
N VAL A 60 -1.69 -7.40 -19.30
CA VAL A 60 -1.58 -7.56 -17.85
C VAL A 60 -0.61 -6.53 -17.31
N THR A 61 -1.09 -5.65 -16.44
CA THR A 61 -0.28 -4.63 -15.78
C THR A 61 -0.04 -5.00 -14.32
N LYS A 62 1.22 -5.08 -13.90
CA LYS A 62 1.58 -5.03 -12.49
C LYS A 62 1.44 -3.59 -12.02
N ILE A 63 0.59 -3.37 -11.02
CA ILE A 63 0.49 -2.09 -10.32
C ILE A 63 1.13 -2.22 -8.94
N ARG A 64 1.91 -1.21 -8.55
CA ARG A 64 2.40 -1.01 -7.18
C ARG A 64 1.70 0.18 -6.57
N THR A 65 1.22 0.06 -5.33
CA THR A 65 0.66 1.20 -4.62
C THR A 65 0.85 1.08 -3.11
N ALA A 66 0.75 2.21 -2.42
CA ALA A 66 0.82 2.27 -0.96
C ALA A 66 -0.41 1.60 -0.34
N PHE A 67 -0.21 0.78 0.68
CA PHE A 67 -1.29 0.25 1.51
C PHE A 67 -1.19 0.81 2.92
N PRO A 68 -2.15 1.65 3.34
CA PRO A 68 -2.20 2.15 4.69
C PRO A 68 -2.68 1.02 5.63
N SER A 69 -1.80 0.56 6.51
CA SER A 69 -2.11 -0.43 7.54
C SER A 69 -2.03 0.19 8.94
N ARG A 70 -2.79 -0.37 9.88
CA ARG A 70 -2.85 0.07 11.28
C ARG A 70 -1.52 -0.08 12.03
N SER A 71 -0.61 -0.93 11.55
CA SER A 71 0.62 -1.30 12.26
C SER A 71 1.90 -0.91 11.51
N SER A 72 1.91 -0.89 10.18
CA SER A 72 2.98 -0.25 9.41
C SER A 72 2.53 0.10 8.00
N ALA A 73 3.00 1.25 7.49
CA ALA A 73 2.80 1.61 6.08
C ALA A 73 3.49 0.56 5.20
N GLY A 74 2.72 -0.07 4.30
CA GLY A 74 3.23 -1.07 3.37
C GLY A 74 3.01 -0.69 1.93
N GLU A 75 3.52 -1.54 1.03
CA GLU A 75 3.25 -1.49 -0.40
C GLU A 75 2.56 -2.77 -0.80
N ILE A 76 1.63 -2.67 -1.75
CA ILE A 76 0.95 -3.81 -2.33
C ILE A 76 1.19 -3.82 -3.83
N ASN A 77 1.41 -5.02 -4.36
CA ASN A 77 1.43 -5.26 -5.79
C ASN A 77 0.17 -6.05 -6.20
N ARG A 78 -0.41 -5.68 -7.34
CA ARG A 78 -1.58 -6.37 -7.93
C ARG A 78 -1.40 -6.49 -9.43
N TYR A 79 -1.97 -7.53 -10.02
CA TYR A 79 -2.06 -7.68 -11.46
C TYR A 79 -3.45 -7.28 -11.92
N VAL A 80 -3.51 -6.40 -12.92
CA VAL A 80 -4.74 -5.92 -13.52
C VAL A 80 -4.77 -6.41 -14.96
N VAL A 81 -5.85 -7.08 -15.34
CA VAL A 81 -6.09 -7.55 -16.70
C VAL A 81 -6.96 -6.53 -17.41
N THR A 82 -6.51 -6.07 -18.58
CA THR A 82 -7.20 -5.05 -19.38
C THR A 82 -7.36 -5.46 -20.83
N ASP A 83 -8.37 -4.88 -21.49
CA ASP A 83 -8.56 -5.00 -22.93
C ASP A 83 -7.81 -3.92 -23.73
N THR A 84 -7.99 -3.91 -25.05
CA THR A 84 -7.35 -2.95 -25.97
C THR A 84 -7.78 -1.50 -25.76
N THR A 85 -8.90 -1.26 -25.08
CA THR A 85 -9.38 0.09 -24.73
C THR A 85 -8.89 0.55 -23.36
N GLY A 86 -8.25 -0.34 -22.59
CA GLY A 86 -7.84 -0.10 -21.22
C GLY A 86 -8.94 -0.42 -20.19
N ALA A 87 -10.05 -1.04 -20.60
CA ALA A 87 -11.09 -1.44 -19.65
C ALA A 87 -10.61 -2.61 -18.79
N ILE A 88 -10.88 -2.56 -17.48
CA ILE A 88 -10.50 -3.63 -16.55
C ILE A 88 -11.45 -4.81 -16.70
N LEU A 89 -10.89 -5.98 -17.00
CA LEU A 89 -11.63 -7.23 -17.08
C LEU A 89 -11.50 -8.07 -15.81
N GLY A 90 -10.44 -7.83 -15.03
CA GLY A 90 -10.21 -8.53 -13.78
C GLY A 90 -8.96 -8.03 -13.06
N SER A 91 -8.83 -8.40 -11.79
CA SER A 91 -7.59 -8.19 -11.04
C SER A 91 -7.36 -9.30 -10.03
N PHE A 92 -6.09 -9.63 -9.78
CA PHE A 92 -5.70 -10.68 -8.84
C PHE A 92 -4.41 -10.26 -8.11
N PRO A 93 -4.22 -10.68 -6.84
CA PRO A 93 -3.07 -10.24 -6.05
C PRO A 93 -1.76 -10.78 -6.63
N SER A 94 -0.65 -10.06 -6.54
CA SER A 94 0.67 -10.68 -6.81
C SER A 94 1.21 -11.45 -5.61
N GLY A 95 0.72 -11.08 -4.43
CA GLY A 95 1.20 -11.54 -3.15
C GLY A 95 2.56 -10.99 -2.72
N GLU A 96 3.20 -10.13 -3.51
CA GLU A 96 4.41 -9.41 -3.13
C GLU A 96 4.03 -8.06 -2.52
N GLY A 97 4.27 -7.86 -1.23
CA GLY A 97 4.11 -6.56 -0.58
C GLY A 97 5.29 -6.25 0.36
N VAL A 98 5.72 -5.00 0.38
CA VAL A 98 6.75 -4.54 1.30
C VAL A 98 6.07 -4.19 2.62
N THR A 99 6.41 -4.96 3.67
CA THR A 99 6.17 -4.70 5.11
C THR A 99 4.95 -3.83 5.46
N GLY A 100 3.84 -4.46 5.82
CA GLY A 100 2.85 -3.81 6.68
C GLY A 100 1.39 -4.11 6.41
N SER A 101 1.05 -4.57 5.21
CA SER A 101 -0.28 -5.11 5.01
C SER A 101 -0.40 -6.43 5.77
N SER A 102 -1.21 -6.47 6.81
CA SER A 102 -1.61 -7.71 7.50
C SER A 102 -2.51 -8.61 6.64
N LEU A 103 -2.67 -8.29 5.36
CA LEU A 103 -3.30 -9.14 4.36
C LEU A 103 -2.33 -10.27 4.01
N PRO A 104 -2.66 -11.54 4.33
CA PRO A 104 -1.72 -12.64 4.19
C PRO A 104 -1.27 -12.92 2.74
N GLU A 105 -2.04 -12.48 1.74
CA GLU A 105 -1.64 -12.55 0.32
C GLU A 105 -0.31 -11.84 0.07
N HIS A 106 -0.14 -10.61 0.60
CA HIS A 106 1.05 -9.77 0.40
C HIS A 106 2.29 -10.22 1.18
N VAL A 107 2.11 -11.14 2.13
CA VAL A 107 3.19 -11.70 2.95
C VAL A 107 3.83 -12.92 2.28
N ALA A 108 3.09 -13.61 1.39
CA ALA A 108 3.46 -14.93 0.91
C ALA A 108 3.98 -14.99 -0.54
N GLY A 109 3.86 -13.91 -1.33
CA GLY A 109 4.42 -13.87 -2.68
C GLY A 109 3.74 -14.81 -3.67
N TRP A 110 2.40 -14.96 -3.58
CA TRP A 110 1.66 -16.07 -4.20
C TRP A 110 1.89 -16.27 -5.69
N TYR A 111 1.89 -15.21 -6.47
CA TYR A 111 2.10 -15.29 -7.91
C TYR A 111 3.33 -14.45 -8.25
N PRO A 112 4.53 -15.04 -8.14
CA PRO A 112 5.78 -14.32 -8.34
C PRO A 112 5.80 -13.63 -9.70
N MET A 113 6.22 -12.36 -9.70
CA MET A 113 6.26 -11.56 -10.92
C MET A 113 7.02 -12.24 -12.07
N PRO A 114 8.18 -12.88 -11.87
CA PRO A 114 8.87 -13.55 -12.98
C PRO A 114 8.03 -14.64 -13.65
N ALA A 115 7.27 -15.41 -12.86
CA ALA A 115 6.43 -16.49 -13.37
C ALA A 115 5.19 -15.96 -14.10
N VAL A 116 4.54 -14.93 -13.54
CA VAL A 116 3.38 -14.28 -14.17
C VAL A 116 3.79 -13.59 -15.46
N ARG A 117 4.86 -12.79 -15.43
CA ARG A 117 5.38 -12.10 -16.61
C ARG A 117 5.68 -13.07 -17.73
N LYS A 118 6.41 -14.15 -17.44
CA LYS A 118 6.69 -15.19 -18.43
C LYS A 118 5.40 -15.79 -19.01
N ALA A 119 4.43 -16.15 -18.16
CA ALA A 119 3.16 -16.71 -18.62
C ALA A 119 2.35 -15.73 -19.50
N VAL A 120 2.39 -14.43 -19.20
CA VAL A 120 1.76 -13.37 -19.99
C VAL A 120 2.44 -13.23 -21.36
N GLU A 121 3.77 -13.16 -21.37
CA GLU A 121 4.57 -13.07 -22.60
C GLU A 121 4.37 -14.33 -23.48
N ASP A 122 4.39 -15.53 -22.89
CA ASP A 122 4.15 -16.81 -23.58
C ASP A 122 2.72 -16.89 -24.17
N ALA A 123 1.74 -16.22 -23.55
CA ALA A 123 0.37 -16.14 -24.03
C ALA A 123 0.16 -15.04 -25.09
N GLY A 124 1.22 -14.32 -25.49
CA GLY A 124 1.15 -13.24 -26.48
C GLY A 124 0.49 -11.95 -25.97
N LEU A 125 0.34 -11.80 -24.65
CA LEU A 125 -0.23 -10.61 -24.03
C LEU A 125 0.83 -9.55 -23.79
N ARG A 126 0.40 -8.28 -23.74
CA ARG A 126 1.27 -7.18 -23.33
C ARG A 126 1.51 -7.20 -21.82
N TRP A 127 2.76 -7.09 -21.41
CA TRP A 127 3.15 -6.88 -20.02
C TRP A 127 3.50 -5.41 -19.76
N ASP A 128 2.97 -4.83 -18.68
CA ASP A 128 3.36 -3.51 -18.18
C ASP A 128 3.63 -3.57 -16.66
N ASP A 129 4.49 -2.68 -16.17
CA ASP A 129 4.73 -2.44 -14.73
C ASP A 129 4.59 -0.94 -14.45
N ARG A 130 3.75 -0.59 -13.47
CA ARG A 130 3.44 0.80 -13.13
C ARG A 130 3.46 1.01 -11.62
N ASP A 131 4.16 2.05 -11.21
CA ASP A 131 4.23 2.47 -9.81
C ASP A 131 3.32 3.67 -9.55
N PHE A 132 2.37 3.48 -8.64
CA PHE A 132 1.44 4.49 -8.15
C PHE A 132 1.64 4.77 -6.64
N THR A 133 2.81 4.43 -6.10
CA THR A 133 3.13 4.67 -4.69
C THR A 133 3.11 6.18 -4.40
N GLY A 134 2.11 6.61 -3.63
CA GLY A 134 1.92 8.02 -3.28
C GLY A 134 1.11 8.84 -4.30
N ASP A 135 0.47 8.21 -5.29
CA ASP A 135 -0.47 8.85 -6.22
C ASP A 135 -1.72 7.97 -6.45
N ASP A 136 -2.56 7.90 -5.43
CA ASP A 136 -3.82 7.15 -5.43
C ASP A 136 -4.82 7.68 -6.46
N LYS A 137 -4.80 9.00 -6.74
CA LYS A 137 -5.63 9.62 -7.77
C LYS A 137 -5.26 9.13 -9.17
N ALA A 138 -3.97 9.07 -9.49
CA ALA A 138 -3.51 8.53 -10.78
C ALA A 138 -3.87 7.05 -10.93
N LEU A 139 -3.76 6.26 -9.86
CA LEU A 139 -4.18 4.86 -9.85
C LEU A 139 -5.67 4.73 -10.18
N ASP A 140 -6.55 5.45 -9.48
CA ASP A 140 -8.00 5.36 -9.70
C ASP A 140 -8.43 5.85 -11.08
N THR A 141 -7.66 6.76 -11.67
CA THR A 141 -7.93 7.28 -13.02
C THR A 141 -7.52 6.26 -14.08
N ALA A 142 -6.35 5.63 -13.92
CA ALA A 142 -5.84 4.64 -14.86
C ALA A 142 -6.51 3.28 -14.72
N PHE A 143 -6.85 2.89 -13.48
CA PHE A 143 -7.36 1.56 -13.14
C PHE A 143 -8.47 1.65 -12.08
N PRO A 144 -9.67 2.17 -12.44
CA PRO A 144 -10.75 2.38 -11.49
C PRO A 144 -11.18 1.06 -10.83
N GLY A 145 -11.13 1.01 -9.49
CA GLY A 145 -11.56 -0.15 -8.72
C GLY A 145 -10.56 -1.32 -8.64
N ALA A 146 -9.37 -1.20 -9.24
CA ALA A 146 -8.33 -2.23 -9.14
C ALA A 146 -7.87 -2.47 -7.68
N VAL A 147 -7.93 -1.46 -6.82
CA VAL A 147 -7.72 -1.58 -5.38
C VAL A 147 -8.94 -1.03 -4.65
N PRO A 148 -9.95 -1.88 -4.36
CA PRO A 148 -11.17 -1.42 -3.72
C PRO A 148 -10.87 -0.86 -2.33
N HIS A 149 -11.62 0.17 -1.93
CA HIS A 149 -11.52 0.84 -0.64
C HIS A 149 -10.19 1.54 -0.33
N LEU A 150 -9.26 1.65 -1.29
CA LEU A 150 -7.96 2.30 -1.06
C LEU A 150 -8.12 3.73 -0.52
N ARG A 151 -9.00 4.53 -1.14
CA ARG A 151 -9.34 5.88 -0.65
C ARG A 151 -9.87 5.88 0.78
N THR A 152 -10.76 4.94 1.09
CA THR A 152 -11.35 4.83 2.44
C THR A 152 -10.29 4.46 3.47
N LEU A 153 -9.40 3.53 3.15
CA LEU A 153 -8.29 3.13 4.01
C LEU A 153 -7.29 4.27 4.21
N HIS A 154 -6.96 5.03 3.15
CA HIS A 154 -6.14 6.24 3.27
C HIS A 154 -6.79 7.30 4.15
N ARG A 155 -8.10 7.56 3.98
CA ARG A 155 -8.85 8.48 4.84
C ARG A 155 -8.85 8.02 6.30
N ALA A 156 -9.08 6.74 6.56
CA ALA A 156 -9.05 6.19 7.92
C ALA A 156 -7.67 6.37 8.56
N ALA A 157 -6.59 6.10 7.82
CA ALA A 157 -5.22 6.33 8.28
C ALA A 157 -4.96 7.82 8.55
N TRP A 158 -5.46 8.73 7.69
CA TRP A 158 -5.38 10.17 7.91
C TRP A 158 -6.07 10.61 9.21
N VAL A 159 -7.31 10.16 9.42
CA VAL A 159 -8.08 10.48 10.64
C VAL A 159 -7.34 9.95 11.87
N GLN A 160 -6.82 8.73 11.80
CA GLN A 160 -6.08 8.12 12.89
C GLN A 160 -4.78 8.88 13.19
N SER A 161 -3.98 9.26 12.18
CA SER A 161 -2.80 10.11 12.35
C SER A 161 -3.14 11.44 13.00
N LEU A 162 -4.22 12.10 12.59
CA LEU A 162 -4.67 13.36 13.18
C LEU A 162 -5.06 13.19 14.66
N ILE A 163 -5.78 12.12 15.00
CA ILE A 163 -6.13 11.79 16.39
C ILE A 163 -4.87 11.62 17.24
N TYR A 164 -3.87 10.88 16.74
CA TYR A 164 -2.59 10.71 17.44
C TYR A 164 -1.85 12.04 17.62
N LEU A 165 -1.81 12.89 16.59
CA LEU A 165 -1.16 14.20 16.68
C LEU A 165 -1.85 15.13 17.68
N VAL A 166 -3.18 15.25 17.61
CA VAL A 166 -3.97 16.09 18.53
C VAL A 166 -3.85 15.57 19.96
N GLY A 167 -3.95 14.24 20.15
CA GLY A 167 -3.73 13.60 21.44
C GLY A 167 -2.34 13.92 21.99
N GLY A 168 -1.29 13.76 21.16
CA GLY A 168 0.08 14.09 21.54
C GLY A 168 0.26 15.53 22.01
N VAL A 169 -0.31 16.51 21.28
CA VAL A 169 -0.30 17.93 21.69
C VAL A 169 -1.00 18.15 23.02
N VAL A 170 -2.17 17.52 23.25
CA VAL A 170 -2.91 17.63 24.51
C VAL A 170 -2.10 17.06 25.67
N PHE A 171 -1.53 15.87 25.53
CA PHE A 171 -0.72 15.24 26.58
C PHE A 171 0.55 16.05 26.90
N VAL A 172 1.24 16.58 25.89
CA VAL A 172 2.37 17.50 26.10
C VAL A 172 1.92 18.77 26.82
N GLY A 173 0.80 19.38 26.40
CA GLY A 173 0.25 20.57 27.05
C GLY A 173 -0.12 20.33 28.52
N MET A 174 -0.73 19.19 28.84
CA MET A 174 -1.03 18.78 30.21
C MET A 174 0.23 18.60 31.05
N ALA A 175 1.28 17.98 30.49
CA ALA A 175 2.56 17.82 31.17
C ALA A 175 3.20 19.18 31.51
N VAL A 176 3.18 20.13 30.56
CA VAL A 176 3.71 21.48 30.76
C VAL A 176 2.91 22.26 31.81
N GLY A 177 1.57 22.20 31.76
CA GLY A 177 0.71 22.86 32.73
C GLY A 177 0.94 22.37 34.16
N TRP A 178 1.01 21.05 34.37
CA TRP A 178 1.27 20.47 35.69
C TRP A 178 2.70 20.68 36.19
N ALA A 179 3.67 20.80 35.29
CA ALA A 179 5.02 21.18 35.67
C ALA A 179 5.09 22.63 36.17
N ALA A 180 4.24 23.52 35.65
CA ALA A 180 4.15 24.92 36.07
C ALA A 180 3.50 25.12 37.45
N ASP A 181 2.64 24.20 37.90
CA ASP A 181 1.92 24.27 39.18
C ASP A 181 2.78 23.96 40.43
N GLY A 182 4.09 23.70 40.28
CA GLY A 182 5.08 23.90 41.35
C GLY A 182 5.13 22.89 42.52
N GLY A 183 4.70 21.63 42.34
CA GLY A 183 4.76 20.59 43.39
C GLY A 183 5.87 19.54 43.22
N TRP A 184 6.90 19.57 44.09
CA TRP A 184 8.04 18.63 44.07
C TRP A 184 7.68 17.14 44.24
N GLY A 185 6.50 16.82 44.79
CA GLY A 185 6.06 15.44 45.07
C GLY A 185 5.45 14.67 43.89
N ARG A 186 5.36 15.25 42.69
CA ARG A 186 4.65 14.63 41.55
C ARG A 186 5.44 14.60 40.24
N PHE A 187 6.76 14.79 40.25
CA PHE A 187 7.60 14.85 39.04
C PHE A 187 7.46 13.67 38.06
N VAL A 188 7.21 12.46 38.57
CA VAL A 188 7.12 11.25 37.74
C VAL A 188 5.91 11.31 36.79
N PHE A 189 4.80 11.89 37.21
CA PHE A 189 3.55 11.85 36.46
C PHE A 189 3.52 12.79 35.24
N PRO A 190 3.94 14.08 35.33
CA PRO A 190 4.13 14.95 34.18
C PRO A 190 5.16 14.41 33.18
N VAL A 191 6.23 13.76 33.65
CA VAL A 191 7.24 13.15 32.78
C VAL A 191 6.64 11.99 32.00
N ILE A 192 5.90 11.08 32.63
CA ILE A 192 5.21 9.97 31.95
C ILE A 192 4.19 10.52 30.94
N VAL A 193 3.39 11.51 31.33
CA VAL A 193 2.37 12.12 30.46
C VAL A 193 3.01 12.85 29.28
N GLY A 194 4.13 13.53 29.48
CA GLY A 194 4.90 14.16 28.42
C GLY A 194 5.54 13.15 27.46
N LEU A 195 6.12 12.06 27.98
CA LEU A 195 6.67 10.97 27.18
C LEU A 195 5.60 10.27 26.35
N LEU A 196 4.43 9.99 26.93
CA LEU A 196 3.27 9.51 26.19
C LEU A 196 2.89 10.50 25.10
N GLY A 197 2.78 11.79 25.41
CA GLY A 197 2.49 12.82 24.41
C GLY A 197 3.47 12.82 23.23
N VAL A 198 4.77 12.71 23.51
CA VAL A 198 5.82 12.58 22.49
C VAL A 198 5.67 11.29 21.68
N GLU A 199 5.39 10.16 22.33
CA GLU A 199 5.13 8.89 21.66
C GLU A 199 3.93 8.98 20.71
N PHE A 200 2.82 9.58 21.15
CA PHE A 200 1.64 9.85 20.33
C PHE A 200 1.99 10.72 19.10
N LEU A 201 2.83 11.74 19.27
CA LEU A 201 3.31 12.57 18.14
C LEU A 201 4.18 11.76 17.17
N VAL A 202 5.11 10.94 17.67
CA VAL A 202 5.97 10.08 16.85
C VAL A 202 5.13 9.05 16.08
N VAL A 203 4.18 8.39 16.74
CA VAL A 203 3.28 7.43 16.08
C VAL A 203 2.41 8.13 15.05
N GLY A 204 1.81 9.29 15.37
CA GLY A 204 0.99 10.05 14.44
C GLY A 204 1.75 10.48 13.18
N THR A 205 3.01 10.91 13.33
CA THR A 205 3.89 11.28 12.20
C THR A 205 4.38 10.08 11.39
N LEU A 206 4.65 8.93 12.02
CA LEU A 206 5.08 7.71 11.32
C LEU A 206 3.92 6.98 10.60
N ALA A 207 2.72 7.05 11.17
CA ALA A 207 1.49 6.51 10.59
C ALA A 207 0.95 7.36 9.42
N ALA A 208 1.51 8.56 9.20
CA ALA A 208 1.16 9.42 8.09
C ALA A 208 1.31 8.66 6.75
N PRO A 209 0.28 8.65 5.89
CA PRO A 209 0.32 7.91 4.62
C PRO A 209 1.53 8.30 3.75
N PRO A 210 2.03 7.41 2.88
CA PRO A 210 3.17 7.68 2.00
C PRO A 210 3.03 8.96 1.16
N VAL A 211 1.81 9.36 0.80
CA VAL A 211 1.51 10.66 0.16
C VAL A 211 2.05 11.85 0.98
N MET A 212 1.99 11.79 2.31
CA MET A 212 2.62 12.79 3.19
C MET A 212 4.13 12.69 3.22
N ARG A 213 4.74 11.51 3.03
CA ARG A 213 6.20 11.38 2.86
C ARG A 213 6.62 12.06 1.56
N THR A 214 5.85 11.94 0.49
CA THR A 214 6.10 12.64 -0.78
C THR A 214 5.89 14.14 -0.65
N VAL A 215 4.86 14.60 0.06
CA VAL A 215 4.66 16.04 0.36
C VAL A 215 5.77 16.58 1.26
N ARG A 216 6.20 15.82 2.28
CA ARG A 216 7.34 16.14 3.13
C ARG A 216 8.64 16.17 2.35
N GLN A 217 8.89 15.22 1.47
CA GLN A 217 10.07 15.19 0.59
C GLN A 217 10.06 16.36 -0.39
N ARG A 218 8.91 16.69 -1.00
CA ARG A 218 8.74 17.88 -1.85
C ARG A 218 8.95 19.18 -1.07
N HIS A 219 8.45 19.25 0.17
CA HIS A 219 8.63 20.41 1.03
C HIS A 219 10.10 20.56 1.47
N LEU A 220 10.75 19.47 1.89
CA LEU A 220 12.18 19.44 2.21
C LEU A 220 13.04 19.78 0.99
N ALA A 221 12.70 19.30 -0.20
CA ALA A 221 13.38 19.65 -1.44
C ALA A 221 13.22 21.15 -1.77
N ARG A 222 12.03 21.73 -1.56
CA ARG A 222 11.80 23.18 -1.71
C ARG A 222 12.59 23.99 -0.69
N VAL A 223 12.62 23.57 0.58
CA VAL A 223 13.41 24.24 1.63
C VAL A 223 14.91 24.14 1.36
N ALA A 224 15.38 23.00 0.87
CA ALA A 224 16.77 22.82 0.44
C ALA A 224 17.12 23.72 -0.75
N ALA A 225 16.23 23.81 -1.76
CA ALA A 225 16.40 24.70 -2.91
C ALA A 225 16.47 26.19 -2.50
N LEU A 226 15.58 26.62 -1.59
CA LEU A 226 15.56 27.99 -1.06
C LEU A 226 16.83 28.34 -0.26
N ARG A 227 17.39 27.37 0.49
CA ARG A 227 18.67 27.55 1.18
C ARG A 227 19.86 27.60 0.24
N SER A 228 19.88 26.80 -0.83
CA SER A 228 20.93 26.87 -1.85
C SER A 228 20.91 28.18 -2.64
N SER A 229 19.72 28.74 -2.90
CA SER A 229 19.61 30.05 -3.55
C SER A 229 20.05 31.20 -2.64
N SER A 230 19.80 31.12 -1.32
CA SER A 230 20.25 32.17 -0.39
C SER A 230 21.76 32.11 -0.13
N SER A 231 22.39 30.92 -0.14
CA SER A 231 23.85 30.80 0.00
C SER A 231 24.62 31.20 -1.26
N ALA A 232 24.00 31.08 -2.44
CA ALA A 232 24.58 31.55 -3.70
C ALA A 232 24.53 33.09 -3.81
N ALA A 233 23.46 33.72 -3.31
CA ALA A 233 23.34 35.18 -3.27
C ALA A 233 24.33 35.85 -2.31
N GLY A 234 24.65 35.23 -1.17
CA GLY A 234 25.59 35.76 -0.18
C GLY A 234 27.08 35.52 -0.47
N ARG A 235 27.44 34.91 -1.61
CA ARG A 235 28.83 34.70 -2.07
C ARG A 235 29.24 35.61 -3.23
N ALA A 236 28.31 36.45 -3.69
CA ALA A 236 28.52 37.40 -4.77
C ALA A 236 28.94 38.80 -4.30
N ASP A 237 29.10 38.99 -2.98
CA ASP A 237 29.69 40.16 -2.33
C ASP A 237 31.08 39.82 -1.77
#